data_AF-A0A957ZLY0-F1
#
_entry.id   AF-A0A957ZLY0-F1
#
_cell.length_a   1.000
_cell.length_b   1.000
_cell.length_c   1.000
_cell.angle_alpha   90.00
_cell.angle_beta   90.00
_cell.angle_gamma   90.00
#
_symmetry.space_group_name_H-M   'P 1'
#
loop_
_entity.id
_entity.type
_entity.pdbx_description
1 polymer ?
#
loop_
_entity_poly.entity_id
_entity_poly.type
_entity_poly.pdbx_seq_one_letter_code
_entity_poly.pdbx_strand_id
1 'polypeptide(L)'
;MDDAQQIALLRRYEPIIRFTRGEQFFPMDAEAYIRASSLWIKRPSEEPQELVPASALTPETLAQPYEDDFGTVRFLKFVEPLSATEMAAHVLRQRRDDDLHEASFRVGTGRLARVGYASRVVDGLFRVGLLARGRVPGDAATAAALGYRTLMLQGHGHVYHGRVVEESGWVVLQYWFFYLYNNWR
;
A
#
# COMPACT_ATOMS: atom_id res chain seq x y z
N MET A 1 7.90 -17.25 -25.53
CA MET A 1 8.88 -17.64 -24.49
C MET A 1 8.16 -18.46 -23.41
N ASP A 2 8.79 -19.48 -22.82
CA ASP A 2 8.17 -20.27 -21.73
C ASP A 2 8.21 -19.55 -20.35
N ASP A 3 7.48 -20.04 -19.36
CA ASP A 3 7.36 -19.40 -18.04
C ASP A 3 8.70 -19.29 -17.31
N ALA A 4 9.57 -20.30 -17.41
CA ALA A 4 10.87 -20.31 -16.75
C ALA A 4 11.80 -19.25 -17.36
N GLN A 5 11.79 -19.11 -18.68
CA GLN A 5 12.50 -18.07 -19.42
C GLN A 5 11.96 -16.68 -19.10
N GLN A 6 10.63 -16.52 -19.01
CA GLN A 6 10.02 -15.25 -18.60
C GLN A 6 10.43 -14.85 -17.18
N ILE A 7 10.39 -15.78 -16.23
CA ILE A 7 10.84 -15.54 -14.84
C ILE A 7 12.32 -15.19 -14.81
N ALA A 8 13.16 -15.90 -15.56
CA ALA A 8 14.59 -15.60 -15.65
C ALA A 8 14.84 -14.19 -16.20
N LEU A 9 14.06 -13.77 -17.20
CA LEU A 9 14.15 -12.44 -17.79
C LEU A 9 13.70 -11.34 -16.82
N LEU A 10 12.58 -11.56 -16.11
CA LEU A 10 12.10 -10.65 -15.07
C LEU A 10 13.14 -10.48 -13.96
N ARG A 11 13.73 -11.58 -13.47
CA ARG A 11 14.80 -11.57 -12.46
C ARG A 11 16.07 -10.87 -12.95
N ARG A 12 16.42 -11.05 -14.23
CA ARG A 12 17.61 -10.44 -14.83
C ARG A 12 17.53 -8.90 -14.83
N TYR A 13 16.33 -8.35 -15.03
CA TYR A 13 16.07 -6.92 -15.12
C TYR A 13 15.26 -6.38 -13.93
N GLU A 14 15.37 -7.06 -12.78
CA GLU A 14 14.67 -6.68 -11.55
C GLU A 14 14.94 -5.22 -11.17
N PRO A 15 13.89 -4.41 -10.95
CA PRO A 15 14.04 -3.03 -10.52
C PRO A 15 14.54 -2.95 -9.07
N ILE A 16 15.47 -2.03 -8.82
CA ILE A 16 15.97 -1.76 -7.47
C ILE A 16 15.18 -0.58 -6.89
N ILE A 17 14.33 -0.86 -5.90
CA ILE A 17 13.60 0.19 -5.17
C ILE A 17 14.39 0.61 -3.93
N ARG A 18 14.47 1.92 -3.69
CA ARG A 18 15.10 2.50 -2.50
C ARG A 18 14.07 3.20 -1.64
N PHE A 19 14.02 2.81 -0.38
CA PHE A 19 13.12 3.40 0.60
C PHE A 19 13.87 4.33 1.56
N THR A 20 13.16 5.34 2.04
CA THR A 20 13.65 6.22 3.09
C THR A 20 13.73 5.45 4.41
N ARG A 21 14.72 5.78 5.24
CA ARG A 21 14.80 5.19 6.59
C ARG A 21 13.56 5.56 7.39
N GLY A 22 12.88 4.57 7.93
CA GLY A 22 11.62 4.73 8.65
C GLY A 22 10.37 4.61 7.77
N GLU A 23 10.50 4.18 6.51
CA GLU A 23 9.34 3.76 5.71
C GLU A 23 8.61 2.60 6.41
N GLN A 24 7.28 2.68 6.42
CA GLN A 24 6.41 1.73 7.12
C GLN A 24 5.74 0.76 6.14
N PHE A 25 5.60 1.14 4.87
CA PHE A 25 4.90 0.35 3.86
C PHE A 25 5.85 -0.04 2.73
N PHE A 26 5.98 -1.34 2.49
CA PHE A 26 6.74 -1.90 1.37
C PHE A 26 5.81 -2.67 0.44
N PRO A 27 6.22 -2.93 -0.82
CA PRO A 27 5.46 -3.76 -1.74
C PRO A 27 5.06 -5.08 -1.10
N MET A 28 3.82 -5.50 -1.32
CA MET A 28 3.29 -6.73 -0.79
C MET A 28 2.47 -7.48 -1.83
N ASP A 29 2.16 -8.71 -1.49
CA ASP A 29 1.27 -9.53 -2.29
C ASP A 29 -0.15 -8.93 -2.30
N ALA A 30 -0.67 -8.67 -3.51
CA ALA A 30 -2.00 -8.11 -3.69
C ALA A 30 -3.07 -9.12 -3.25
N GLU A 31 -2.81 -10.42 -3.39
CA GLU A 31 -3.74 -11.46 -2.99
C GLU A 31 -3.86 -11.56 -1.46
N ALA A 32 -2.75 -11.40 -0.73
CA ALA A 32 -2.78 -11.25 0.72
C ALA A 32 -3.64 -10.05 1.17
N TYR A 33 -3.54 -8.91 0.47
CA TYR A 33 -4.39 -7.74 0.74
C TYR A 33 -5.87 -8.02 0.46
N ILE A 34 -6.19 -8.66 -0.67
CA ILE A 34 -7.56 -9.01 -1.04
C ILE A 34 -8.18 -9.96 0.00
N ARG A 35 -7.46 -11.02 0.39
CA ARG A 35 -7.93 -11.97 1.42
C ARG A 35 -8.20 -11.31 2.76
N ALA A 36 -7.41 -10.30 3.13
CA ALA A 36 -7.58 -9.56 4.37
C ALA A 36 -8.63 -8.43 4.26
N SER A 37 -9.25 -8.23 3.09
CA SER A 37 -10.26 -7.19 2.88
C SER A 37 -11.66 -7.78 2.75
N SER A 38 -12.67 -7.04 3.23
CA SER A 38 -14.07 -7.27 2.86
C SER A 38 -14.47 -6.45 1.64
N LEU A 39 -15.39 -6.99 0.84
CA LEU A 39 -15.97 -6.31 -0.32
C LEU A 39 -17.29 -5.66 0.07
N TRP A 40 -17.42 -4.38 -0.22
CA TRP A 40 -18.60 -3.58 0.10
C TRP A 40 -19.22 -3.00 -1.17
N ILE A 41 -20.53 -2.77 -1.10
CA ILE A 41 -21.32 -2.10 -2.13
C ILE A 41 -22.03 -0.91 -1.53
N LYS A 42 -22.01 0.22 -2.24
CA LYS A 42 -22.79 1.40 -1.92
C LYS A 42 -23.67 1.73 -3.11
N ARG A 43 -24.96 1.42 -2.98
CA ARG A 43 -26.00 1.82 -3.95
C ARG A 43 -26.42 3.27 -3.70
N PRO A 44 -26.99 3.96 -4.71
CA PRO A 44 -27.52 5.31 -4.52
C PRO A 44 -28.53 5.37 -3.38
N SER A 45 -28.36 6.31 -2.46
CA SER A 45 -29.25 6.53 -1.30
C SER A 45 -29.34 5.39 -0.28
N GLU A 46 -28.46 4.39 -0.37
CA GLU A 46 -28.34 3.32 0.62
C GLU A 46 -27.03 3.45 1.42
N GLU A 47 -27.08 2.97 2.66
CA GLU A 47 -25.86 2.78 3.45
C GLU A 47 -24.99 1.66 2.84
N PRO A 48 -23.65 1.75 2.95
CA PRO A 48 -22.77 0.70 2.46
C PRO A 48 -23.08 -0.65 3.11
N GLN A 49 -23.23 -1.68 2.28
CA GLN A 49 -23.48 -3.05 2.71
C GLN A 49 -22.27 -3.92 2.42
N GLU A 50 -21.96 -4.83 3.34
CA GLU A 50 -20.94 -5.85 3.12
C GLU A 50 -21.51 -6.93 2.20
N LEU A 51 -20.80 -7.21 1.09
CA LEU A 51 -21.16 -8.27 0.15
C LEU A 51 -20.41 -9.56 0.44
N VAL A 52 -19.09 -9.45 0.68
CA VAL A 52 -18.21 -10.58 0.96
C VAL A 52 -17.37 -10.22 2.18
N PRO A 53 -17.43 -11.01 3.25
CA PRO A 53 -16.63 -10.76 4.44
C PRO A 53 -15.14 -10.96 4.16
N ALA A 54 -14.31 -10.34 5.00
CA ALA A 54 -12.88 -10.59 4.99
C ALA A 54 -12.61 -12.09 5.17
N SER A 55 -11.49 -12.59 4.64
CA SER A 55 -11.10 -14.01 4.51
C SER A 55 -11.89 -14.86 3.51
N ALA A 56 -13.12 -14.48 3.14
CA ALA A 56 -13.89 -15.17 2.11
C ALA A 56 -13.64 -14.60 0.70
N LEU A 57 -13.03 -13.41 0.60
CA LEU A 57 -12.74 -12.75 -0.66
C LEU A 57 -11.47 -13.30 -1.33
N THR A 58 -11.56 -13.59 -2.62
CA THR A 58 -10.44 -14.05 -3.47
C THR A 58 -10.28 -13.18 -4.72
N PRO A 59 -9.13 -13.20 -5.43
CA PRO A 59 -8.98 -12.48 -6.69
C PRO A 59 -10.02 -12.87 -7.75
N GLU A 60 -10.37 -14.15 -7.83
CA GLU A 60 -11.31 -14.68 -8.80
C GLU A 60 -12.71 -14.14 -8.54
N THR A 61 -13.14 -14.15 -7.27
CA THR A 61 -14.44 -13.60 -6.88
C THR A 61 -14.51 -12.09 -7.08
N LEU A 62 -13.42 -11.36 -6.79
CA LEU A 62 -13.31 -9.93 -7.04
C LEU A 62 -13.36 -9.57 -8.54
N ALA A 63 -12.83 -10.44 -9.40
CA ALA A 63 -12.76 -10.22 -10.85
C ALA A 63 -14.05 -10.61 -11.59
N GLN A 64 -15.05 -11.15 -10.91
CA GLN A 64 -16.32 -11.50 -11.54
C GLN A 64 -17.02 -10.25 -12.08
N PRO A 65 -17.62 -10.31 -13.28
CA PRO A 65 -18.46 -9.23 -13.76
C PRO A 65 -19.68 -9.12 -12.84
N TYR A 66 -19.98 -7.91 -12.42
CA TYR A 66 -21.15 -7.62 -11.61
C TYR A 66 -22.09 -6.72 -12.40
N GLU A 67 -23.37 -7.08 -12.42
CA GLU A 67 -24.43 -6.23 -12.96
C GLU A 67 -24.89 -5.28 -11.84
N ASP A 68 -24.47 -4.03 -11.95
CA ASP A 68 -24.82 -2.98 -10.99
C ASP A 68 -25.74 -1.94 -11.60
N ASP A 69 -26.66 -1.45 -10.77
CA ASP A 69 -27.41 -0.24 -11.08
C ASP A 69 -26.48 0.97 -11.20
N PHE A 70 -26.86 1.88 -12.09
CA PHE A 70 -26.12 3.12 -12.32
C PHE A 70 -25.90 3.90 -11.00
N GLY A 71 -24.66 4.33 -10.76
CA GLY A 71 -24.25 5.05 -9.55
C GLY A 71 -23.85 4.17 -8.37
N THR A 72 -23.91 2.84 -8.52
CA THR A 72 -23.39 1.89 -7.54
C THR A 72 -21.86 1.90 -7.53
N VAL A 73 -21.27 1.90 -6.33
CA VAL A 73 -19.82 1.83 -6.14
C VAL A 73 -19.48 0.61 -5.30
N ARG A 74 -18.59 -0.24 -5.81
CA ARG A 74 -17.92 -1.28 -5.02
C ARG A 74 -16.57 -0.81 -4.54
N PHE A 75 -16.21 -1.19 -3.33
CA PHE A 75 -14.92 -0.87 -2.75
C PHE A 75 -14.50 -1.90 -1.72
N LEU A 76 -13.19 -1.99 -1.50
CA LEU A 76 -12.59 -2.88 -0.50
C LEU A 76 -12.41 -2.12 0.82
N LYS A 77 -12.63 -2.83 1.93
CA LYS A 77 -12.24 -2.38 3.28
C LYS A 77 -11.23 -3.36 3.86
N PHE A 78 -9.99 -2.91 3.99
CA PHE A 78 -8.89 -3.71 4.54
C PHE A 78 -8.84 -3.73 6.07
N VAL A 79 -9.32 -2.67 6.74
CA VAL A 79 -9.31 -2.54 8.20
C VAL A 79 -10.68 -2.04 8.66
N GLU A 80 -11.32 -2.75 9.59
CA GLU A 80 -12.24 -2.08 10.51
C GLU A 80 -11.41 -1.29 11.51
N PRO A 81 -11.64 0.03 11.67
CA PRO A 81 -10.87 0.81 12.61
C PRO A 81 -10.97 0.16 13.99
N LEU A 82 -9.83 -0.25 14.54
CA LEU A 82 -9.72 -0.71 15.92
C LEU A 82 -10.45 0.28 16.83
N SER A 83 -11.22 -0.23 17.78
CA SER A 83 -11.85 0.64 18.78
C SER A 83 -10.78 1.47 19.50
N ALA A 84 -11.13 2.65 19.99
CA ALA A 84 -10.19 3.52 20.71
C ALA A 84 -9.46 2.80 21.87
N THR A 85 -10.13 1.82 22.48
CA THR A 85 -9.60 0.94 23.52
C THR A 85 -8.56 -0.05 23.00
N GLU A 86 -8.78 -0.64 21.83
CA GLU A 86 -7.83 -1.56 21.20
C GLU A 86 -6.60 -0.80 20.69
N MET A 87 -6.79 0.40 20.15
CA MET A 87 -5.68 1.30 19.80
C MET A 87 -4.85 1.66 21.03
N ALA A 88 -5.48 2.05 22.15
CA ALA A 88 -4.79 2.39 23.38
C ALA A 88 -4.02 1.20 23.98
N ALA A 89 -4.64 0.01 24.02
CA ALA A 89 -3.98 -1.21 24.49
C ALA A 89 -2.78 -1.59 23.61
N HIS A 90 -2.89 -1.37 22.29
CA HIS A 90 -1.82 -1.65 21.36
C HIS A 90 -0.65 -0.66 21.50
N VAL A 91 -0.92 0.64 21.65
CA VAL A 91 0.11 1.66 21.93
C VAL A 91 0.87 1.35 23.23
N LEU A 92 0.15 0.89 24.27
CA LEU A 92 0.76 0.44 25.53
C LEU A 92 1.66 -0.79 25.35
N ARG A 93 1.28 -1.73 24.48
CA ARG A 93 2.13 -2.89 24.13
C ARG A 93 3.34 -2.48 23.29
N GLN A 94 3.15 -1.58 22.31
CA GLN A 94 4.24 -1.06 21.47
C GLN A 94 5.31 -0.36 22.27
N ARG A 95 4.96 0.45 23.28
CA ARG A 95 5.96 1.07 24.18
C ARG A 95 6.85 0.08 24.92
N ARG A 96 6.46 -1.19 25.06
CA ARG A 96 7.31 -2.24 25.65
C ARG A 96 8.24 -2.89 24.63
N ASP A 97 7.90 -2.86 23.34
CA ASP A 97 8.69 -3.44 22.24
C ASP A 97 9.53 -2.38 21.47
N ASP A 98 9.19 -1.10 21.59
CA ASP A 98 9.80 0.03 20.86
C ASP A 98 11.22 0.38 21.31
N ASP A 99 11.73 -0.20 22.40
CA ASP A 99 13.16 -0.09 22.78
C ASP A 99 14.10 -0.72 21.73
N LEU A 100 13.57 -1.44 20.73
CA LEU A 100 14.39 -2.11 19.73
C LEU A 100 14.41 -1.45 18.34
N HIS A 101 13.37 -0.78 17.82
CA HIS A 101 13.29 -0.52 16.36
C HIS A 101 12.57 0.76 15.86
N GLU A 102 12.40 1.83 16.64
CA GLU A 102 11.87 3.09 16.06
C GLU A 102 12.97 4.00 15.49
N ALA A 103 13.41 3.73 14.27
CA ALA A 103 14.19 4.70 13.50
C ALA A 103 13.24 5.80 13.02
N SER A 104 13.20 6.93 13.73
CA SER A 104 12.54 8.18 13.27
C SER A 104 12.69 8.37 11.77
N PHE A 105 11.58 8.65 11.07
CA PHE A 105 11.58 8.87 9.63
C PHE A 105 12.56 9.99 9.28
N ARG A 106 13.61 9.64 8.54
CA ARG A 106 14.67 10.56 8.14
C ARG A 106 14.60 10.73 6.64
N VAL A 107 13.91 11.79 6.19
CA VAL A 107 13.93 12.23 4.79
C VAL A 107 15.39 12.26 4.33
N GLY A 108 15.75 11.38 3.41
CA GLY A 108 17.08 11.40 2.80
C GLY A 108 17.31 12.78 2.20
N THR A 109 18.52 13.33 2.34
CA THR A 109 18.87 14.60 1.70
C THR A 109 18.62 14.48 0.20
N GLY A 110 17.55 15.13 -0.29
CA GLY A 110 17.18 15.06 -1.70
C GLY A 110 18.33 15.50 -2.59
N ARG A 111 18.44 14.95 -3.81
CA ARG A 111 19.47 15.31 -4.80
C ARG A 111 19.52 16.82 -5.10
N LEU A 112 18.50 17.58 -4.72
CA LEU A 112 18.41 19.04 -4.83
C LEU A 112 19.20 19.80 -3.75
N ALA A 113 19.57 19.16 -2.64
CA ALA A 113 20.40 19.78 -1.59
C ALA A 113 21.86 20.03 -2.02
N ARG A 114 22.27 19.56 -3.22
CA ARG A 114 23.61 19.75 -3.78
C ARG A 114 23.77 20.99 -4.66
N VAL A 115 22.72 21.79 -4.88
CA VAL A 115 22.78 22.95 -5.81
C VAL A 115 22.21 24.21 -5.15
N GLY A 116 23.09 25.06 -4.59
CA GLY A 116 22.91 26.50 -4.34
C GLY A 116 21.73 27.00 -3.48
N TYR A 117 21.91 28.14 -2.81
CA TYR A 117 20.91 28.74 -1.89
C TYR A 117 19.51 28.99 -2.48
N ALA A 118 19.36 29.12 -3.79
CA ALA A 118 18.07 29.36 -4.46
C ALA A 118 17.11 28.15 -4.43
N SER A 119 17.61 26.92 -4.32
CA SER A 119 16.79 25.70 -4.30
C SER A 119 16.09 25.46 -2.95
N ARG A 120 16.60 26.03 -1.85
CA ARG A 120 16.01 25.90 -0.50
C ARG A 120 14.63 26.54 -0.38
N VAL A 121 14.34 27.57 -1.19
CA VAL A 121 13.04 28.24 -1.21
C VAL A 121 12.00 27.39 -1.94
N VAL A 122 12.40 26.70 -3.03
CA VAL A 122 11.53 25.78 -3.77
C VAL A 122 11.24 24.50 -2.95
N ASP A 123 12.23 23.97 -2.24
CA ASP A 123 12.05 22.82 -1.34
C ASP A 123 11.12 23.17 -0.16
N GLY A 124 11.17 24.42 0.32
CA GLY A 124 10.20 24.98 1.27
C GLY A 124 8.79 25.07 0.71
N LEU A 125 8.63 25.49 -0.55
CA LEU A 125 7.32 25.51 -1.22
C LEU A 125 6.72 24.11 -1.41
N PHE A 126 7.55 23.09 -1.72
CA PHE A 126 7.09 21.69 -1.77
C PHE A 126 6.61 21.19 -0.40
N ARG A 127 7.29 21.56 0.69
CA ARG A 127 6.84 21.23 2.07
C ARG A 127 5.49 21.87 2.41
N VAL A 128 5.23 23.08 1.93
CA VAL A 128 3.93 23.75 2.11
C VAL A 128 2.86 23.11 1.20
N GLY A 129 3.20 22.72 -0.02
CA GLY A 129 2.31 21.96 -0.92
C GLY A 129 1.91 20.59 -0.36
N LEU A 130 2.83 19.89 0.33
CA LEU A 130 2.57 18.64 1.05
C LEU A 130 1.62 18.85 2.23
N LEU A 131 1.68 19.99 2.92
CA LEU A 131 0.75 20.33 4.01
C LEU A 131 -0.66 20.70 3.50
N ALA A 132 -0.76 21.22 2.27
CA ALA A 132 -2.03 21.56 1.63
C ALA A 132 -2.77 20.34 1.04
N ARG A 133 -2.07 19.21 0.84
CA ARG A 133 -2.71 17.94 0.48
C ARG A 133 -3.31 17.36 1.75
N GLY A 134 -4.64 17.36 1.82
CA GLY A 134 -5.41 16.97 3.00
C GLY A 134 -4.76 15.84 3.78
N ARG A 135 -4.40 16.10 5.04
CA ARG A 135 -3.83 15.12 5.96
C ARG A 135 -4.88 14.02 6.13
N VAL A 136 -4.62 12.82 5.62
CA VAL A 136 -5.50 11.68 5.88
C VAL A 136 -5.57 11.50 7.41
N PRO A 137 -6.76 11.27 8.00
CA PRO A 137 -6.90 11.15 9.45
C PRO A 137 -5.83 10.22 10.03
N GLY A 138 -5.11 10.69 11.05
CA GLY A 138 -3.98 9.96 11.65
C GLY A 138 -4.35 8.55 12.14
N ASP A 139 -5.63 8.36 12.48
CA ASP A 139 -6.19 7.08 12.93
C ASP A 139 -6.18 6.03 11.82
N ALA A 140 -6.49 6.42 10.57
CA ALA A 140 -6.47 5.52 9.42
C ALA A 140 -5.03 5.10 9.05
N ALA A 141 -4.07 6.03 9.12
CA ALA A 141 -2.68 5.73 8.87
C ALA A 141 -2.09 4.77 9.93
N THR A 142 -2.47 4.97 11.20
CA THR A 142 -2.06 4.09 12.31
C THR A 142 -2.68 2.70 12.15
N ALA A 143 -3.98 2.61 11.89
CA ALA A 143 -4.68 1.35 11.65
C ALA A 143 -4.08 0.58 10.46
N ALA A 144 -3.76 1.27 9.37
CA ALA A 144 -3.09 0.68 8.21
C ALA A 144 -1.69 0.15 8.54
N ALA A 145 -0.89 0.91 9.30
CA ALA A 145 0.44 0.48 9.72
C ALA A 145 0.39 -0.76 10.63
N LEU A 146 -0.59 -0.83 11.53
CA LEU A 146 -0.84 -1.99 12.38
C LEU A 146 -1.27 -3.21 11.55
N GLY A 147 -2.26 -3.05 10.67
CA GLY A 147 -2.73 -4.13 9.79
C GLY A 147 -1.61 -4.66 8.89
N TYR A 148 -0.79 -3.78 8.32
CA TYR A 148 0.37 -4.17 7.53
C TYR A 148 1.38 -4.98 8.34
N ARG A 149 1.74 -4.52 9.54
CA ARG A 149 2.67 -5.23 10.44
C ARG A 149 2.14 -6.62 10.80
N THR A 150 0.85 -6.74 11.11
CA THR A 150 0.21 -8.03 11.41
C THR A 150 0.32 -9.00 10.22
N LEU A 151 0.07 -8.55 8.99
CA LEU A 151 0.26 -9.39 7.81
C LEU A 151 1.72 -9.84 7.65
N MET A 152 2.68 -8.94 7.84
CA MET A 152 4.10 -9.30 7.75
C MET A 152 4.51 -10.32 8.82
N LEU A 153 3.97 -10.22 10.05
CA LEU A 153 4.19 -11.18 11.14
C LEU A 153 3.58 -12.57 10.85
N GLN A 154 2.52 -12.64 10.06
CA GLN A 154 1.94 -13.90 9.59
C GLN A 154 2.77 -14.59 8.49
N GLY A 155 3.93 -14.01 8.13
CA GLY A 155 4.86 -14.58 7.16
C GLY A 155 4.64 -14.11 5.72
N HIS A 156 3.75 -13.13 5.50
CA HIS A 156 3.65 -12.48 4.19
C HIS A 156 4.93 -11.67 3.93
N GLY A 157 5.67 -12.01 2.87
CA GLY A 157 6.89 -11.32 2.49
C GLY A 157 6.64 -10.04 1.69
N HIS A 158 7.73 -9.34 1.36
CA HIS A 158 7.70 -8.26 0.38
C HIS A 158 7.66 -8.85 -1.02
N VAL A 159 6.57 -8.59 -1.74
CA VAL A 159 6.29 -9.19 -3.06
C VAL A 159 6.04 -8.09 -4.06
N TYR A 160 6.55 -8.29 -5.27
CA TYR A 160 6.20 -7.52 -6.46
C TYR A 160 5.64 -8.48 -7.51
N HIS A 161 4.83 -7.96 -8.42
CA HIS A 161 4.22 -8.73 -9.50
C HIS A 161 4.92 -8.40 -10.81
N GLY A 162 5.19 -9.41 -11.64
CA GLY A 162 5.88 -9.23 -12.91
C GLY A 162 5.15 -9.96 -14.03
N ARG A 163 5.16 -9.39 -15.24
CA ARG A 163 4.67 -10.03 -16.45
C ARG A 163 5.57 -9.71 -17.62
N VAL A 164 5.72 -10.68 -18.53
CA VAL A 164 6.34 -10.49 -19.83
C VAL A 164 5.27 -10.45 -20.90
N VAL A 165 5.35 -9.47 -21.81
CA VAL A 165 4.45 -9.32 -22.95
C VAL A 165 5.29 -9.25 -24.22
N GLU A 166 4.98 -10.10 -25.19
CA GLU A 166 5.57 -10.06 -26.52
C GLU A 166 4.58 -9.39 -27.47
N GLU A 167 4.90 -8.21 -28.01
CA GLU A 167 3.99 -7.44 -28.85
C GLU A 167 4.75 -6.76 -30.00
N SER A 168 4.29 -6.95 -31.24
CA SER A 168 4.88 -6.32 -32.43
C SER A 168 6.40 -6.49 -32.57
N GLY A 169 6.92 -7.65 -32.18
CA GLY A 169 8.36 -7.96 -32.21
C GLY A 169 9.16 -7.42 -31.01
N TRP A 170 8.51 -6.76 -30.06
CA TRP A 170 9.12 -6.28 -28.81
C TRP A 170 8.85 -7.23 -27.66
N VAL A 171 9.81 -7.35 -26.75
CA VAL A 171 9.64 -8.00 -25.44
C VAL A 171 9.55 -6.91 -24.38
N VAL A 172 8.39 -6.79 -23.75
CA VAL A 172 8.09 -5.79 -22.72
C VAL A 172 8.05 -6.46 -21.35
N LEU A 173 8.82 -5.93 -20.40
CA LEU A 173 8.82 -6.36 -19.00
C LEU A 173 8.00 -5.37 -18.18
N GLN A 174 6.94 -5.86 -17.53
CA GLN A 174 6.06 -5.06 -16.68
C GLN A 174 6.25 -5.48 -15.23
N TYR A 175 6.40 -4.50 -14.35
CA TYR A 175 6.54 -4.70 -12.90
C TYR A 175 5.48 -3.85 -12.19
N TRP A 176 4.76 -4.46 -11.26
CA TRP A 176 3.77 -3.79 -10.42
C TRP A 176 4.12 -3.95 -8.95
N PHE A 177 4.02 -2.83 -8.23
CA PHE A 177 4.24 -2.75 -6.80
C PHE A 177 2.92 -2.37 -6.14
N PHE A 178 2.39 -3.30 -5.35
CA PHE A 178 1.16 -3.08 -4.61
C PHE A 178 1.48 -2.63 -3.19
N TYR A 179 0.91 -1.52 -2.76
CA TYR A 179 1.07 -0.97 -1.43
C TYR A 179 -0.29 -0.91 -0.73
N LEU A 180 -0.35 -1.41 0.50
CA LEU A 180 -1.56 -1.40 1.32
C LEU A 180 -2.10 0.02 1.56
N TYR A 181 -1.19 0.96 1.75
CA TYR A 181 -1.52 2.33 2.06
C TYR A 181 -0.51 3.28 1.44
N ASN A 182 -1.01 4.32 0.80
CA ASN A 182 -0.20 5.44 0.36
C ASN A 182 -0.38 6.57 1.38
N ASN A 183 0.65 6.77 2.20
CA ASN A 183 0.64 7.82 3.23
C ASN A 183 0.96 9.21 2.67
N TRP A 184 1.25 9.34 1.35
CA TRP A 184 1.58 10.58 0.63
C TRP A 184 2.50 11.53 1.41
N ARG A 185 3.44 10.96 2.20
CA ARG A 185 4.38 11.71 3.04
C ARG A 185 5.50 12.35 2.23
#